data_AF-A0A954V1I4-F1
#
_entry.id   AF-A0A954V1I4-F1
#
_cell.length_a   1.000
_cell.length_b   1.000
_cell.length_c   1.000
_cell.angle_alpha   90.00
_cell.angle_beta   90.00
_cell.angle_gamma   90.00
#
_symmetry.space_group_name_H-M   'P 1'
#
loop_
_entity.id
_entity.type
_entity.pdbx_description
1 polymer ?
#
loop_
_entity_poly.entity_id
_entity_poly.type
_entity_poly.pdbx_seq_one_letter_code
_entity_poly.pdbx_strand_id
1 'polypeptide(L)'
;MSWYLCGLAAAIGYVGWGNGMTPVAALLGLVWAACASRSIAFVTAAIYYLAGSRALPAAADVFFGRETAMLEGVVLWLGSALILAAPWGVLHPGRRGGQAPLRLLIIYSVLLLPPYGLVAWLHPLLGAGQVLPGFGPLSLIAGAALTAFGAYLAQRHPDSVPAACLVLGVCLALAGTVMSPPAASPLWAGVATADGREPRGLMEEVVRYSKTEKHVLDALRAKPEAKAVVLPEAYVGTWNLNAKRALKSLLDKPLSEHEAFALVGAAVPIEGSALASNSLMIYDGQVWARYDARFAVPFGMWHPWTGDG
;
A
#
# COMPACT_ATOMS: atom_id res chain seq x y z
N MET A 1 27.10 19.21 -10.09
CA MET A 1 27.13 17.78 -9.71
C MET A 1 25.93 17.52 -8.81
N SER A 2 24.83 16.96 -9.34
CA SER A 2 23.54 16.84 -8.63
C SER A 2 23.17 15.38 -8.30
N TRP A 3 24.10 14.45 -8.47
CA TRP A 3 23.87 13.00 -8.28
C TRP A 3 23.56 12.62 -6.83
N TYR A 4 23.96 13.43 -5.84
CA TYR A 4 23.59 13.20 -4.44
C TYR A 4 22.07 13.26 -4.21
N LEU A 5 21.33 14.02 -5.04
CA LEU A 5 19.86 14.08 -4.97
C LEU A 5 19.22 12.73 -5.33
N CYS A 6 19.85 11.96 -6.22
CA CYS A 6 19.40 10.61 -6.54
C CYS A 6 19.52 9.67 -5.32
N GLY A 7 20.64 9.75 -4.60
CA GLY A 7 20.83 8.98 -3.36
C GLY A 7 19.82 9.37 -2.28
N LEU A 8 19.54 10.67 -2.14
CA LEU A 8 18.52 11.16 -1.23
C LEU A 8 17.11 10.69 -1.63
N ALA A 9 16.78 10.71 -2.91
CA ALA A 9 15.51 10.18 -3.43
C ALA A 9 15.36 8.68 -3.20
N ALA A 10 16.45 7.89 -3.34
CA ALA A 10 16.46 6.48 -2.99
C ALA A 10 16.14 6.27 -1.50
N ALA A 11 16.79 7.03 -0.62
CA ALA A 11 16.55 6.98 0.82
C ALA A 11 15.11 7.37 1.16
N ILE A 12 14.58 8.45 0.57
CA ILE A 12 13.19 8.89 0.76
C ILE A 12 12.20 7.83 0.29
N GLY A 13 12.44 7.19 -0.87
CA GLY A 13 11.60 6.11 -1.38
C GLY A 13 11.63 4.88 -0.49
N TYR A 14 12.82 4.46 -0.06
CA TYR A 14 12.98 3.29 0.81
C TYR A 14 12.38 3.49 2.21
N VAL A 15 12.69 4.62 2.85
CA VAL A 15 12.23 4.91 4.22
C VAL A 15 10.75 5.24 4.23
N GLY A 16 10.28 6.03 3.27
CA GLY A 16 8.88 6.41 3.16
C GLY A 16 7.94 5.22 3.01
N TRP A 17 8.41 4.12 2.40
CA TRP A 17 7.57 3.00 2.01
C TRP A 17 8.10 1.66 2.52
N GLY A 18 7.40 1.12 3.53
CA GLY A 18 7.65 -0.22 4.09
C GLY A 18 7.60 -0.27 5.62
N ASN A 19 7.97 0.82 6.30
CA ASN A 19 8.09 0.86 7.77
C ASN A 19 7.16 1.90 8.43
N GLY A 20 6.11 2.35 7.74
CA GLY A 20 5.15 3.32 8.28
C GLY A 20 5.62 4.78 8.29
N MET A 21 6.83 5.10 7.81
CA MET A 21 7.38 6.47 7.76
C MET A 21 6.94 7.25 6.50
N THR A 22 5.71 7.04 6.03
CA THR A 22 5.14 7.67 4.83
C THR A 22 5.33 9.19 4.74
N PRO A 23 5.30 9.98 5.84
CA PRO A 23 5.53 11.43 5.75
C PRO A 23 6.84 11.83 5.08
N VAL A 24 7.89 10.99 5.17
CA VAL A 24 9.19 11.24 4.53
C VAL A 24 9.07 11.35 3.01
N ALA A 25 8.08 10.67 2.39
CA ALA A 25 7.81 10.75 0.96
C ALA A 25 7.57 12.20 0.46
N ALA A 26 7.05 13.08 1.32
CA ALA A 26 6.80 14.48 1.00
C ALA A 26 8.07 15.26 0.60
N LEU A 27 9.24 14.81 1.08
CA LEU A 27 10.53 15.45 0.81
C LEU A 27 10.94 15.33 -0.67
N LEU A 28 10.34 14.40 -1.43
CA LEU A 28 10.64 14.27 -2.86
C LEU A 28 10.41 15.58 -3.62
N GLY A 29 9.39 16.37 -3.26
CA GLY A 29 9.11 17.65 -3.90
C GLY A 29 10.25 18.66 -3.75
N LEU A 30 10.94 18.66 -2.60
CA LEU A 30 12.10 19.52 -2.35
C LEU A 30 13.31 19.04 -3.17
N VAL A 31 13.57 17.73 -3.16
CA VAL A 31 14.66 17.12 -3.92
C VAL A 31 14.49 17.37 -5.41
N TRP A 32 13.28 17.19 -5.94
CA TRP A 32 12.93 17.47 -7.32
C TRP A 32 13.18 18.92 -7.72
N ALA A 33 12.76 19.88 -6.88
CA ALA A 33 12.91 21.30 -7.18
C ALA A 33 14.39 21.78 -7.20
N ALA A 34 15.29 21.07 -6.51
CA ALA A 34 16.72 21.34 -6.52
C ALA A 34 17.48 20.70 -7.69
N CYS A 35 16.83 19.86 -8.49
CA CYS A 35 17.47 19.21 -9.63
C CYS A 35 17.97 20.25 -10.66
N ALA A 36 19.16 20.02 -11.20
CA ALA A 36 19.78 20.95 -12.15
C ALA A 36 19.15 20.92 -13.55
N SER A 37 18.55 19.80 -13.94
CA SER A 37 17.99 19.57 -15.28
C SER A 37 16.77 18.65 -15.23
N ARG A 38 15.99 18.66 -16.31
CA ARG A 38 14.84 17.76 -16.52
C ARG A 38 15.25 16.29 -16.46
N SER A 39 16.39 15.94 -17.05
CA SER A 39 16.91 14.57 -17.04
C SER A 39 17.27 14.11 -15.63
N ILE A 40 17.90 14.97 -14.83
CA ILE A 40 18.24 14.65 -13.43
C ILE A 40 16.95 14.50 -12.62
N ALA A 41 15.96 15.38 -12.81
CA ALA A 41 14.66 15.28 -12.15
C ALA A 41 13.93 13.97 -12.47
N PHE A 42 13.95 13.55 -13.74
CA PHE A 42 13.41 12.25 -14.18
C PHE A 42 14.13 11.09 -13.49
N VAL A 43 15.46 11.02 -13.55
CA VAL A 43 16.24 9.93 -12.95
C VAL A 43 16.05 9.89 -11.43
N THR A 44 16.02 11.06 -10.78
CA THR A 44 15.77 11.18 -9.33
C THR A 44 14.41 10.61 -8.95
N ALA A 45 13.35 10.95 -9.69
CA ALA A 45 12.02 10.41 -9.46
C ALA A 45 11.94 8.90 -9.75
N ALA A 46 12.58 8.43 -10.83
CA ALA A 46 12.63 7.01 -11.16
C ALA A 46 13.28 6.20 -10.02
N ILE A 47 14.40 6.69 -9.46
CA ILE A 47 15.07 6.05 -8.33
C ILE A 47 14.20 6.03 -7.07
N TYR A 48 13.46 7.11 -6.80
CA TYR A 48 12.48 7.14 -5.71
C TYR A 48 11.43 6.03 -5.86
N TYR A 49 10.81 5.92 -7.04
CA TYR A 49 9.79 4.90 -7.29
C TYR A 49 10.37 3.49 -7.23
N LEU A 50 11.55 3.25 -7.81
CA LEU A 50 12.23 1.96 -7.74
C LEU A 50 12.51 1.55 -6.29
N ALA A 51 13.07 2.46 -5.48
CA ALA A 51 13.39 2.18 -4.08
C ALA A 51 12.13 1.91 -3.24
N GLY A 52 11.08 2.71 -3.43
CA GLY A 52 9.83 2.53 -2.68
C GLY A 52 9.03 1.30 -3.09
N SER A 53 9.08 0.90 -4.36
CA SER A 53 8.35 -0.27 -4.89
C SER A 53 9.21 -1.54 -5.01
N ARG A 54 10.36 -1.60 -4.34
CA ARG A 54 11.32 -2.74 -4.39
C ARG A 54 10.72 -4.12 -4.12
N ALA A 55 9.60 -4.20 -3.41
CA ALA A 55 8.93 -5.45 -3.08
C ALA A 55 8.05 -5.99 -4.23
N LEU A 56 7.81 -5.19 -5.28
CA LEU A 56 6.90 -5.54 -6.37
C LEU A 56 7.29 -6.84 -7.10
N PRO A 57 8.58 -7.11 -7.42
CA PRO A 57 8.95 -8.35 -8.07
C PRO A 57 8.65 -9.60 -7.23
N ALA A 58 8.94 -9.55 -5.93
CA ALA A 58 8.66 -10.65 -5.01
C ALA A 58 7.14 -10.83 -4.77
N ALA A 59 6.40 -9.73 -4.70
CA ALA A 59 4.95 -9.77 -4.58
C ALA A 59 4.30 -10.40 -5.83
N ALA A 60 4.78 -10.06 -7.03
CA ALA A 60 4.32 -10.64 -8.29
C ALA A 60 4.57 -12.16 -8.36
N ASP A 61 5.72 -12.62 -7.86
CA ASP A 61 6.04 -14.05 -7.81
C ASP A 61 5.04 -14.84 -6.95
N VAL A 62 4.74 -14.34 -5.76
CA VAL A 62 3.74 -14.94 -4.85
C VAL A 62 2.34 -14.87 -5.45
N PHE A 63 1.98 -13.75 -6.07
CA PHE A 63 0.63 -13.48 -6.55
C PHE A 63 0.30 -14.24 -7.84
N PHE A 64 1.16 -14.16 -8.87
CA PHE A 64 0.91 -14.85 -10.14
C PHE A 64 1.24 -16.34 -10.08
N GLY A 65 2.25 -16.73 -9.30
CA GLY A 65 2.64 -18.13 -9.08
C GLY A 65 2.84 -18.98 -10.34
N ARG A 66 3.26 -18.35 -11.45
CA ARG A 66 3.67 -18.94 -12.73
C ARG A 66 5.18 -18.82 -12.87
N GLU A 67 5.82 -19.66 -13.68
CA GLU A 67 7.29 -19.65 -13.86
C GLU A 67 7.84 -18.29 -14.34
N THR A 68 7.04 -17.50 -15.07
CA THR A 68 7.41 -16.17 -15.57
C THR A 68 7.12 -15.02 -14.60
N ALA A 69 6.51 -15.31 -13.44
CA ALA A 69 5.96 -14.29 -12.54
C ALA A 69 7.01 -13.28 -12.04
N MET A 70 8.21 -13.76 -11.69
CA MET A 70 9.29 -12.88 -11.25
C MET A 70 9.73 -11.91 -12.36
N LEU A 71 9.83 -12.38 -13.60
CA LEU A 71 10.20 -11.55 -14.74
C LEU A 71 9.10 -10.50 -15.03
N GLU A 72 7.84 -10.92 -15.03
CA GLU A 72 6.68 -10.03 -15.16
C GLU A 72 6.72 -8.95 -14.06
N GLY A 73 7.01 -9.33 -12.83
CA GLY A 73 7.18 -8.43 -11.70
C GLY A 73 8.31 -7.41 -11.87
N VAL A 74 9.47 -7.83 -12.41
CA VAL A 74 10.58 -6.91 -12.72
C VAL A 74 10.20 -5.93 -13.83
N VAL A 75 9.52 -6.39 -14.87
CA VAL A 75 9.04 -5.52 -15.96
C VAL A 75 8.02 -4.50 -15.43
N LEU A 76 7.08 -4.93 -14.59
CA LEU A 76 6.13 -4.04 -13.92
C LEU A 76 6.85 -3.02 -13.02
N TRP A 77 7.85 -3.46 -12.27
CA TRP A 77 8.62 -2.61 -11.36
C TRP A 77 9.38 -1.52 -12.10
N LEU A 78 10.13 -1.89 -13.16
CA LEU A 78 10.85 -0.93 -13.99
C LEU A 78 9.89 -0.03 -14.78
N GLY A 79 8.88 -0.62 -15.41
CA GLY A 79 7.92 0.10 -16.25
C GLY A 79 7.12 1.14 -15.47
N SER A 80 6.56 0.75 -14.32
CA SER A 80 5.81 1.66 -13.45
C SER A 80 6.68 2.82 -12.97
N ALA A 81 7.92 2.56 -12.54
CA ALA A 81 8.83 3.60 -12.08
C ALA A 81 9.14 4.63 -13.18
N LEU A 82 9.37 4.18 -14.42
CA LEU A 82 9.64 5.07 -15.56
C LEU A 82 8.41 5.88 -15.95
N ILE A 83 7.22 5.26 -15.99
CA ILE A 83 5.95 5.95 -16.26
C ILE A 83 5.74 7.04 -15.21
N LEU A 84 5.79 6.68 -13.93
CA LEU A 84 5.54 7.62 -12.83
C LEU A 84 6.59 8.73 -12.74
N ALA A 85 7.83 8.48 -13.18
CA ALA A 85 8.88 9.49 -13.22
C ALA A 85 8.70 10.53 -14.35
N ALA A 86 7.95 10.21 -15.42
CA ALA A 86 7.84 11.07 -16.60
C ALA A 86 7.30 12.48 -16.28
N PRO A 87 6.20 12.67 -15.51
CA PRO A 87 5.71 14.00 -15.14
C PRO A 87 6.77 14.84 -14.41
N TRP A 88 7.58 14.22 -13.54
CA TRP A 88 8.65 14.89 -12.81
C TRP A 88 9.74 15.41 -13.74
N GLY A 89 10.11 14.65 -14.77
CA GLY A 89 11.07 15.10 -15.78
C GLY A 89 10.51 16.21 -16.67
N VAL A 90 9.32 15.99 -17.25
CA VAL A 90 8.69 16.89 -18.23
C VAL A 90 8.36 18.25 -17.62
N LEU A 91 7.79 18.25 -16.41
CA LEU A 91 7.33 19.47 -15.75
C LEU A 91 8.43 20.16 -14.96
N HIS A 92 9.66 19.62 -14.87
CA HIS A 92 10.73 20.31 -14.16
C HIS A 92 11.04 21.70 -14.79
N PRO A 93 10.94 22.80 -14.00
CA PRO A 93 11.10 24.17 -14.51
C PRO A 93 12.52 24.51 -14.95
N GLY A 94 13.51 23.69 -14.60
CA GLY A 94 14.91 24.03 -14.71
C GLY A 94 15.34 24.99 -13.60
N ARG A 95 16.56 25.52 -13.71
CA ARG A 95 17.15 26.39 -12.67
C ARG A 95 16.64 27.83 -12.66
N ARG A 96 15.89 28.27 -13.67
CA ARG A 96 15.46 29.66 -13.82
C ARG A 96 13.93 29.73 -13.80
N GLY A 97 13.38 30.25 -12.70
CA GLY A 97 11.99 30.66 -12.61
C GLY A 97 11.26 30.01 -11.44
N GLY A 98 10.67 30.82 -10.54
CA GLY A 98 9.94 30.43 -9.34
C GLY A 98 8.62 29.68 -9.59
N GLN A 99 8.55 28.90 -10.67
CA GLN A 99 7.40 28.12 -11.11
C GLN A 99 7.36 26.72 -10.46
N ALA A 100 8.40 26.30 -9.73
CA ALA A 100 8.43 24.99 -9.06
C ALA A 100 7.17 24.69 -8.22
N PRO A 101 6.59 25.64 -7.45
CA PRO A 101 5.40 25.37 -6.65
C PRO A 101 4.19 24.98 -7.50
N LEU A 102 3.88 25.81 -8.50
CA LEU A 102 2.75 25.56 -9.40
C LEU A 102 2.93 24.25 -10.17
N ARG A 103 4.14 23.99 -10.66
CA ARG A 103 4.43 22.77 -11.43
C ARG A 103 4.41 21.51 -10.57
N LEU A 104 4.79 21.59 -9.29
CA LEU A 104 4.66 20.49 -8.35
C LEU A 104 3.17 20.13 -8.12
N LEU A 105 2.31 21.15 -7.96
CA LEU A 105 0.87 20.93 -7.84
C LEU A 105 0.30 20.27 -9.10
N ILE A 106 0.74 20.70 -10.30
CA ILE A 106 0.37 20.06 -11.57
C ILE A 106 0.83 18.60 -11.59
N ILE A 107 2.06 18.29 -11.16
CA ILE A 107 2.56 16.91 -11.07
C ILE A 107 1.63 16.07 -10.18
N TYR A 108 1.28 16.57 -8.98
CA TYR A 108 0.36 15.86 -8.10
C TYR A 108 -1.01 15.64 -8.76
N SER A 109 -1.57 16.64 -9.43
CA SER A 109 -2.83 16.47 -10.16
C SER A 109 -2.73 15.43 -11.28
N VAL A 110 -1.65 15.44 -12.07
CA VAL A 110 -1.43 14.48 -13.15
C VAL A 110 -1.33 13.05 -12.63
N LEU A 111 -0.62 12.85 -11.51
CA LEU A 111 -0.45 11.53 -10.91
C LEU A 111 -1.75 10.95 -10.32
N LEU A 112 -2.77 11.79 -10.06
CA LEU A 112 -4.10 11.36 -9.61
C LEU A 112 -5.01 10.93 -10.77
N LEU A 113 -4.74 11.35 -12.00
CA LEU A 113 -5.58 11.09 -13.16
C LEU A 113 -5.17 9.79 -13.88
N PRO A 114 -6.10 9.01 -14.45
CA PRO A 114 -5.75 7.91 -15.34
C PRO A 114 -4.91 8.38 -16.54
N PRO A 115 -3.93 7.58 -17.02
CA PRO A 115 -3.59 6.24 -16.55
C PRO A 115 -2.69 6.23 -15.29
N TYR A 116 -2.09 7.37 -14.91
CA TYR A 116 -1.16 7.42 -13.78
C TYR A 116 -1.82 6.97 -12.48
N GLY A 117 -3.03 7.44 -12.18
CA GLY A 117 -3.76 7.08 -10.97
C GLY A 117 -3.99 5.57 -10.77
N LEU A 118 -3.90 4.76 -11.84
CA LEU A 118 -4.01 3.30 -11.74
C LEU A 118 -2.74 2.63 -11.20
N VAL A 119 -1.58 3.25 -11.42
CA VAL A 119 -0.26 2.70 -11.06
C VAL A 119 0.52 3.62 -10.12
N ALA A 120 -0.02 4.79 -9.75
CA ALA A 120 0.61 5.78 -8.87
C ALA A 120 0.58 5.38 -7.40
N TRP A 121 0.96 4.12 -7.12
CA TRP A 121 1.44 3.77 -5.81
C TRP A 121 2.60 4.69 -5.43
N LEU A 122 2.74 4.94 -4.14
CA LEU A 122 3.80 5.77 -3.59
C LEU A 122 3.69 7.28 -3.91
N HIS A 123 2.46 7.80 -4.06
CA HIS A 123 2.24 9.22 -4.33
C HIS A 123 2.74 10.12 -3.16
N PRO A 124 3.70 11.04 -3.37
CA PRO A 124 4.30 11.85 -2.28
C PRO A 124 3.32 12.69 -1.47
N LEU A 125 2.23 13.16 -2.11
CA LEU A 125 1.13 13.86 -1.43
C LEU A 125 0.51 13.05 -0.28
N LEU A 126 0.51 11.71 -0.35
CA LEU A 126 0.03 10.87 0.76
C LEU A 126 0.90 11.04 2.00
N GLY A 127 2.22 11.15 1.82
CA GLY A 127 3.13 11.50 2.91
C GLY A 127 2.89 12.91 3.42
N ALA A 128 2.71 13.87 2.52
CA ALA A 128 2.48 15.27 2.91
C ALA A 128 1.18 15.45 3.71
N GLY A 129 0.11 14.71 3.38
CA GLY A 129 -1.15 14.73 4.12
C GLY A 129 -1.07 14.10 5.50
N GLN A 130 -0.08 13.24 5.77
CA GLN A 130 0.12 12.62 7.08
C GLN A 130 0.87 13.52 8.07
N VAL A 131 1.44 14.65 7.62
CA VAL A 131 2.10 15.61 8.51
C VAL A 131 1.10 16.28 9.47
N LEU A 132 -0.18 16.35 9.09
CA LEU A 132 -1.26 16.95 9.89
C LEU A 132 -2.42 15.95 10.06
N PRO A 133 -2.26 14.92 10.91
CA PRO A 133 -3.33 13.95 11.13
C PRO A 133 -4.52 14.58 11.87
N GLY A 134 -5.72 14.06 11.63
CA GLY A 134 -6.96 14.51 12.26
C GLY A 134 -7.73 15.61 11.51
N PHE A 135 -7.13 16.22 10.48
CA PHE A 135 -7.78 17.29 9.69
C PHE A 135 -8.52 16.79 8.44
N GLY A 136 -8.64 15.47 8.25
CA GLY A 136 -9.33 14.88 7.11
C GLY A 136 -8.76 15.37 5.77
N PRO A 137 -9.60 15.66 4.75
CA PRO A 137 -9.14 16.12 3.44
C PRO A 137 -8.30 17.41 3.45
N LEU A 138 -8.47 18.26 4.47
CA LEU A 138 -7.70 19.51 4.60
C LEU A 138 -6.21 19.24 4.82
N SER A 139 -5.84 18.08 5.37
CA SER A 139 -4.43 17.73 5.56
C SER A 139 -3.70 17.55 4.22
N LEU A 140 -4.38 17.02 3.19
CA LEU A 140 -3.82 16.89 1.84
C LEU A 140 -3.58 18.27 1.22
N ILE A 141 -4.53 19.20 1.37
CA ILE A 141 -4.40 20.57 0.85
C ILE A 141 -3.24 21.29 1.54
N ALA A 142 -3.17 21.22 2.87
CA ALA A 142 -2.09 21.80 3.65
C ALA A 142 -0.73 21.17 3.31
N GLY A 143 -0.67 19.84 3.18
CA GLY A 143 0.53 19.12 2.75
C GLY A 143 1.00 19.51 1.34
N ALA A 144 0.06 19.67 0.40
CA ALA A 144 0.36 20.18 -0.94
C ALA A 144 0.94 21.60 -0.88
N ALA A 145 0.35 22.49 -0.09
CA ALA A 145 0.82 23.86 0.08
C ALA A 145 2.22 23.92 0.73
N LEU A 146 2.45 23.12 1.78
CA LEU A 146 3.75 23.03 2.47
C LEU A 146 4.85 22.49 1.55
N THR A 147 4.56 21.44 0.78
CA THR A 147 5.55 20.90 -0.17
C THR A 147 5.79 21.83 -1.36
N ALA A 148 4.77 22.55 -1.83
CA ALA A 148 4.92 23.58 -2.85
C ALA A 148 5.77 24.77 -2.35
N PHE A 149 5.58 25.20 -1.10
CA PHE A 149 6.42 26.21 -0.46
C PHE A 149 7.85 25.70 -0.24
N GLY A 150 8.02 24.45 0.18
CA GLY A 150 9.34 23.80 0.28
C GLY A 150 10.05 23.74 -1.07
N ALA A 151 9.33 23.42 -2.15
CA ALA A 151 9.86 23.42 -3.51
C ALA A 151 10.29 24.82 -3.98
N TYR A 152 9.56 25.88 -3.62
CA TYR A 152 9.97 27.26 -3.86
C TYR A 152 11.33 27.57 -3.21
N LEU A 153 11.50 27.22 -1.93
CA LEU A 153 12.75 27.44 -1.20
C LEU A 153 13.90 26.60 -1.77
N ALA A 154 13.63 25.32 -2.05
CA ALA A 154 14.59 24.38 -2.63
C ALA A 154 15.12 24.84 -3.99
N GLN A 155 14.28 25.45 -4.82
CA GLN A 155 14.71 25.97 -6.12
C GLN A 155 15.67 27.16 -5.99
N ARG A 156 15.51 28.01 -4.96
CA ARG A 156 16.38 29.17 -4.70
C ARG A 156 17.65 28.83 -3.96
N HIS A 157 17.58 27.82 -3.09
CA HIS A 157 18.68 27.37 -2.26
C HIS A 157 18.92 25.86 -2.47
N PRO A 158 19.29 25.43 -3.69
CA PRO A 158 19.44 24.01 -4.00
C PRO A 158 20.50 23.33 -3.13
N ASP A 159 21.54 24.05 -2.72
CA ASP A 159 22.64 23.53 -1.91
C ASP A 159 22.23 23.25 -0.44
N SER A 160 21.13 23.85 0.05
CA SER A 160 20.62 23.60 1.41
C SER A 160 19.65 22.42 1.48
N VAL A 161 19.20 21.89 0.35
CA VAL A 161 18.19 20.82 0.30
C VAL A 161 18.62 19.53 1.01
N PRO A 162 19.87 19.04 0.90
CA PRO A 162 20.29 17.85 1.65
C PRO A 162 20.16 18.05 3.16
N ALA A 163 20.60 19.20 3.67
CA ALA A 163 20.50 19.53 5.09
C ALA A 163 19.04 19.67 5.53
N ALA A 164 18.21 20.34 4.73
CA ALA A 164 16.78 20.48 5.00
C ALA A 164 16.08 19.11 5.05
N CYS A 165 16.37 18.21 4.11
CA CYS A 165 15.79 16.86 4.10
C CYS A 165 16.24 16.02 5.29
N LEU A 166 17.50 16.17 5.73
CA LEU A 166 17.97 15.50 6.94
C LEU A 166 17.22 16.00 8.18
N VAL A 167 17.17 17.31 8.39
CA VAL A 167 16.48 17.92 9.54
C VAL A 167 15.01 17.56 9.55
N LEU A 168 14.31 17.76 8.42
CA LEU A 168 12.89 17.43 8.31
C LEU A 168 12.66 15.93 8.46
N GLY A 169 13.52 15.08 7.90
CA GLY A 169 13.44 13.63 8.05
C GLY A 169 13.54 13.19 9.52
N VAL A 170 14.48 13.77 10.27
CA VAL A 170 14.62 13.52 11.72
C VAL A 170 13.39 14.03 12.47
N CYS A 171 12.90 15.24 12.17
CA CYS A 171 11.69 15.77 12.79
C CYS A 171 10.46 14.87 12.54
N LEU A 172 10.29 14.38 11.31
CA LEU A 172 9.21 13.47 10.95
C LEU A 172 9.35 12.11 11.65
N ALA A 173 10.57 11.59 11.78
CA ALA A 173 10.83 10.36 12.53
C ALA A 173 10.47 10.52 14.01
N LEU A 174 10.91 11.62 14.64
CA LEU A 174 10.59 11.92 16.03
C LEU A 174 9.08 12.14 16.22
N ALA A 175 8.42 12.89 15.33
CA ALA A 175 6.98 13.06 15.36
C ALA A 175 6.26 11.71 15.28
N GLY A 176 6.70 10.80 14.41
CA GLY A 176 6.16 9.44 14.31
C GLY A 176 6.29 8.61 15.60
N THR A 177 7.32 8.85 16.42
CA THR A 177 7.46 8.18 17.74
C THR A 177 6.49 8.71 18.80
N VAL A 178 6.09 9.99 18.71
CA VAL A 178 5.17 10.62 19.67
C VAL A 178 3.72 10.41 19.24
N MET A 179 3.46 10.42 17.93
CA MET A 179 2.15 10.25 17.32
C MET A 179 1.85 8.76 17.17
N SER A 180 1.61 8.10 18.29
CA SER A 180 1.17 6.71 18.28
C SER A 180 -0.15 6.60 17.51
N PRO A 181 -0.31 5.62 16.60
CA PRO A 181 -1.62 5.32 16.05
C PRO A 181 -2.60 5.07 17.20
N PRO A 182 -3.90 5.38 17.04
CA PRO A 182 -4.90 5.09 18.06
C PRO A 182 -4.74 3.63 18.49
N ALA A 183 -4.67 3.38 19.81
CA ALA A 183 -4.58 2.02 20.32
C ALA A 183 -5.71 1.20 19.70
N ALA A 184 -5.37 0.05 19.10
CA ALA A 184 -6.36 -0.84 18.55
C ALA A 184 -7.39 -1.16 19.65
N SER A 185 -8.68 -1.04 19.32
CA SER A 185 -9.74 -1.32 20.28
C SER A 185 -9.53 -2.70 20.91
N PRO A 186 -9.65 -2.83 22.24
CA PRO A 186 -9.48 -4.13 22.91
C PRO A 186 -10.50 -5.16 22.40
N LEU A 187 -11.62 -4.70 21.83
CA LEU A 187 -12.66 -5.53 21.23
C LEU A 187 -12.22 -6.22 19.92
N TRP A 188 -11.04 -5.90 19.38
CA TRP A 188 -10.54 -6.45 18.12
C TRP A 188 -9.24 -7.24 18.33
N ALA A 189 -9.22 -8.46 17.78
CA ALA A 189 -8.06 -9.32 17.73
C ALA A 189 -7.66 -9.58 16.27
N GLY A 190 -6.55 -9.00 15.83
CA GLY A 190 -5.96 -9.30 14.53
C GLY A 190 -5.02 -10.50 14.63
N VAL A 191 -5.15 -11.44 13.69
CA VAL A 191 -4.32 -12.64 13.62
C VAL A 191 -3.21 -12.43 12.58
N ALA A 192 -1.96 -12.43 13.02
CA ALA A 192 -0.81 -12.48 12.13
C ALA A 192 -0.43 -13.94 11.89
N THR A 193 -0.46 -14.38 10.62
CA THR A 193 -0.16 -15.78 10.26
C THR A 193 1.12 -15.87 9.46
N ALA A 194 1.98 -16.87 9.76
CA ALA A 194 3.18 -17.20 8.98
C ALA A 194 2.95 -18.50 8.17
N ASP A 195 1.75 -18.61 7.60
CA ASP A 195 1.14 -19.88 7.24
C ASP A 195 1.35 -20.31 5.79
N GLY A 196 2.17 -19.55 5.06
CA GLY A 196 2.46 -19.71 3.64
C GLY A 196 1.45 -18.99 2.74
N ARG A 197 1.48 -19.34 1.45
CA ARG A 197 0.60 -18.82 0.42
C ARG A 197 -0.86 -19.27 0.60
N GLU A 198 -1.75 -18.62 -0.15
CA GLU A 198 -3.13 -19.06 -0.32
C GLU A 198 -3.17 -20.56 -0.72
N PRO A 199 -3.98 -21.38 -0.02
CA PRO A 199 -4.02 -22.82 -0.29
C PRO A 199 -4.51 -23.10 -1.72
N ARG A 200 -3.79 -23.98 -2.43
CA ARG A 200 -4.15 -24.43 -3.78
C ARG A 200 -4.61 -25.87 -3.74
N GLY A 201 -5.91 -26.07 -3.88
CA GLY A 201 -6.54 -27.39 -3.92
C GLY A 201 -6.95 -27.91 -2.55
N LEU A 202 -7.74 -28.98 -2.59
CA LEU A 202 -8.57 -29.42 -1.46
C LEU A 202 -7.77 -29.76 -0.18
N MET A 203 -6.62 -30.43 -0.31
CA MET A 203 -5.86 -30.87 0.87
C MET A 203 -5.28 -29.67 1.64
N GLU A 204 -4.73 -28.68 0.94
CA GLU A 204 -4.21 -27.47 1.55
C GLU A 204 -5.34 -26.63 2.20
N GLU A 205 -6.50 -26.56 1.54
CA GLU A 205 -7.70 -25.89 2.07
C GLU A 205 -8.19 -26.53 3.38
N VAL A 206 -8.29 -27.86 3.44
CA VAL A 206 -8.73 -28.57 4.66
C VAL A 206 -7.78 -28.32 5.83
N VAL A 207 -6.46 -28.40 5.60
CA VAL A 207 -5.45 -28.07 6.63
C VAL A 207 -5.61 -26.62 7.10
N ARG A 208 -5.94 -25.71 6.17
CA ARG A 208 -6.16 -24.29 6.48
C ARG A 208 -7.40 -24.07 7.35
N TYR A 209 -8.47 -24.85 7.19
CA TYR A 209 -9.67 -24.72 8.03
C TYR A 209 -9.37 -25.06 9.50
N SER A 210 -8.62 -26.13 9.78
CA SER A 210 -8.21 -26.47 11.15
C SER A 210 -7.28 -25.40 11.75
N LYS A 211 -6.40 -24.81 10.94
CA LYS A 211 -5.57 -23.68 11.39
C LYS A 211 -6.41 -22.44 11.67
N THR A 212 -7.45 -22.19 10.88
CA THR A 212 -8.40 -21.08 11.10
C THR A 212 -9.03 -21.17 12.48
N GLU A 213 -9.55 -22.34 12.85
CA GLU A 213 -10.12 -22.59 14.19
C GLU A 213 -9.09 -22.31 15.28
N LYS A 214 -7.88 -22.85 15.15
CA LYS A 214 -6.80 -22.66 16.11
C LYS A 214 -6.47 -21.18 16.30
N HIS A 215 -6.31 -20.43 15.20
CA HIS A 215 -6.00 -19.00 15.26
C HIS A 215 -7.11 -18.19 15.94
N VAL A 216 -8.37 -18.52 15.67
CA VAL A 216 -9.52 -17.86 16.32
C VAL A 216 -9.53 -18.15 17.82
N LEU A 217 -9.35 -19.41 18.21
CA LEU A 217 -9.27 -19.81 19.62
C LEU A 217 -8.10 -19.14 20.34
N ASP A 218 -6.91 -19.16 19.75
CA ASP A 218 -5.71 -18.55 20.34
C ASP A 218 -5.88 -17.04 20.49
N ALA A 219 -6.51 -16.37 19.51
CA ALA A 219 -6.82 -14.94 19.56
C ALA A 219 -7.82 -14.59 20.68
N LEU A 220 -8.90 -15.36 20.83
CA LEU A 220 -9.90 -15.15 21.88
C LEU A 220 -9.35 -15.46 23.28
N ARG A 221 -8.45 -16.45 23.39
CA ARG A 221 -7.77 -16.75 24.66
C ARG A 221 -6.77 -15.65 25.04
N ALA A 222 -6.03 -15.13 24.08
CA ALA A 222 -5.06 -14.07 24.30
C ALA A 222 -5.74 -12.72 24.61
N LYS A 223 -6.95 -12.50 24.10
CA LYS A 223 -7.78 -11.32 24.35
C LYS A 223 -9.23 -11.73 24.66
N PRO A 224 -9.56 -12.06 25.92
CA PRO A 224 -10.90 -12.49 26.32
C PRO A 224 -11.99 -11.45 26.04
N GLU A 225 -11.64 -10.17 26.02
CA GLU A 225 -12.55 -9.06 25.72
C GLU A 225 -12.78 -8.83 24.21
N ALA A 226 -12.08 -9.56 23.33
CA ALA A 226 -12.24 -9.44 21.90
C ALA A 226 -13.62 -9.94 21.45
N LYS A 227 -14.33 -9.09 20.71
CA LYS A 227 -15.62 -9.40 20.08
C LYS A 227 -15.49 -9.60 18.57
N ALA A 228 -14.35 -9.25 17.98
CA ALA A 228 -14.07 -9.41 16.56
C ALA A 228 -12.69 -10.03 16.35
N VAL A 229 -12.61 -11.15 15.63
CA VAL A 229 -11.36 -11.79 15.23
C VAL A 229 -11.15 -11.61 13.74
N VAL A 230 -10.02 -11.01 13.34
CA VAL A 230 -9.71 -10.69 11.94
C VAL A 230 -8.58 -11.58 11.44
N LEU A 231 -8.87 -12.39 10.43
CA LEU A 231 -7.88 -13.19 9.72
C LEU A 231 -7.39 -12.49 8.44
N PRO A 232 -6.22 -12.90 7.90
CA PRO A 232 -5.66 -12.31 6.69
C PRO A 232 -6.55 -12.44 5.45
N GLU A 233 -6.24 -11.62 4.44
CA GLU A 233 -6.84 -11.68 3.11
C GLU A 233 -6.56 -13.04 2.44
N ALA A 234 -7.56 -13.56 1.69
CA ALA A 234 -7.49 -14.82 0.96
C ALA A 234 -6.98 -16.03 1.79
N TYR A 235 -7.13 -15.99 3.12
CA TYR A 235 -6.54 -16.98 4.01
C TYR A 235 -7.05 -18.39 3.76
N VAL A 236 -8.36 -18.57 3.59
CA VAL A 236 -9.00 -19.89 3.44
C VAL A 236 -9.04 -20.40 1.99
N GLY A 237 -8.54 -19.62 1.03
CA GLY A 237 -8.61 -19.93 -0.39
C GLY A 237 -10.04 -19.84 -0.93
N THR A 238 -10.42 -20.81 -1.77
CA THR A 238 -11.69 -20.79 -2.49
C THR A 238 -12.90 -20.95 -1.56
N TRP A 239 -13.82 -20.00 -1.62
CA TRP A 239 -15.08 -20.06 -0.88
C TRP A 239 -16.10 -20.95 -1.60
N ASN A 240 -16.11 -22.23 -1.25
CA ASN A 240 -17.06 -23.23 -1.74
C ASN A 240 -18.00 -23.72 -0.62
N LEU A 241 -18.96 -24.59 -0.97
CA LEU A 241 -19.92 -25.14 0.01
C LEU A 241 -19.22 -25.95 1.12
N ASN A 242 -18.10 -26.60 0.83
CA ASN A 242 -17.33 -27.35 1.82
C ASN A 242 -16.65 -26.40 2.81
N ALA A 243 -16.03 -25.31 2.31
CA ALA A 243 -15.46 -24.25 3.13
C ALA A 243 -16.51 -23.68 4.09
N LYS A 244 -17.68 -23.30 3.55
CA LYS A 244 -18.80 -22.76 4.33
C LYS A 244 -19.24 -23.70 5.44
N ARG A 245 -19.40 -25.00 5.15
CA ARG A 245 -19.86 -26.00 6.12
C ARG A 245 -18.80 -26.33 7.17
N ALA A 246 -17.55 -26.55 6.73
CA ALA A 246 -16.44 -26.87 7.61
C ALA A 246 -16.16 -25.72 8.58
N LEU A 247 -15.97 -24.50 8.07
CA LEU A 247 -15.71 -23.33 8.90
C LEU A 247 -16.89 -23.00 9.80
N LYS A 248 -18.13 -23.17 9.34
CA LYS A 248 -19.30 -23.07 10.23
C LYS A 248 -19.15 -24.03 11.41
N SER A 249 -18.96 -25.32 11.15
CA SER A 249 -18.86 -26.34 12.21
C SER A 249 -17.71 -26.11 13.18
N LEU A 250 -16.58 -25.59 12.71
CA LEU A 250 -15.39 -25.36 13.53
C LEU A 250 -15.49 -24.06 14.35
N LEU A 251 -16.14 -23.03 13.81
CA LEU A 251 -16.18 -21.70 14.43
C LEU A 251 -17.44 -21.46 15.27
N ASP A 252 -18.50 -22.26 15.11
CA ASP A 252 -19.79 -22.06 15.79
C ASP A 252 -19.65 -21.99 17.31
N LYS A 253 -19.04 -23.03 17.89
CA LYS A 253 -18.86 -23.15 19.34
C LYS A 253 -17.94 -22.06 19.91
N PRO A 254 -16.70 -21.87 19.41
CA PRO A 254 -15.79 -20.89 20.01
C PRO A 254 -16.31 -19.45 19.92
N LEU A 255 -16.97 -19.09 18.82
CA LEU A 255 -17.50 -17.73 18.65
C LEU A 255 -18.76 -17.48 19.47
N SER A 256 -19.68 -18.45 19.54
CA SER A 256 -20.88 -18.32 20.37
C SER A 256 -20.55 -18.25 21.87
N GLU A 257 -19.58 -19.04 22.35
CA GLU A 257 -19.14 -19.01 23.75
C GLU A 257 -18.54 -17.66 24.17
N HIS A 258 -17.92 -16.92 23.25
CA HIS A 258 -17.28 -15.61 23.53
C HIS A 258 -18.14 -14.42 23.08
N GLU A 259 -19.32 -14.69 22.49
CA GLU A 259 -20.17 -13.71 21.79
C GLU A 259 -19.36 -12.85 20.81
N ALA A 260 -18.49 -13.50 20.03
CA ALA A 260 -17.59 -12.86 19.09
C ALA A 260 -17.97 -13.21 17.64
N PHE A 261 -17.46 -12.45 16.68
CA PHE A 261 -17.58 -12.76 15.25
C PHE A 261 -16.20 -12.85 14.59
N ALA A 262 -16.11 -13.66 13.54
CA ALA A 262 -14.89 -13.84 12.76
C ALA A 262 -14.99 -13.18 11.39
N LEU A 263 -13.92 -12.50 10.98
CA LEU A 263 -13.73 -11.96 9.65
C LEU A 263 -12.67 -12.80 8.94
N VAL A 264 -13.07 -13.51 7.90
CA VAL A 264 -12.25 -14.48 7.18
C VAL A 264 -12.06 -14.02 5.73
N GLY A 265 -10.82 -13.82 5.29
CA GLY A 265 -10.54 -13.55 3.88
C GLY A 265 -10.65 -14.81 3.03
N ALA A 266 -11.40 -14.74 1.93
CA ALA A 266 -11.61 -15.85 1.00
C ALA A 266 -11.73 -15.36 -0.46
N ALA A 267 -11.50 -16.26 -1.41
CA ALA A 267 -11.72 -16.01 -2.83
C ALA A 267 -13.06 -16.63 -3.26
N VAL A 268 -14.07 -15.81 -3.57
CA VAL A 268 -15.40 -16.29 -3.98
C VAL A 268 -15.51 -16.34 -5.50
N PRO A 269 -15.76 -17.51 -6.11
CA PRO A 269 -15.92 -17.62 -7.56
C PRO A 269 -17.03 -16.70 -8.10
N ILE A 270 -16.78 -16.06 -9.24
CA ILE A 270 -17.77 -15.23 -9.95
C ILE A 270 -18.53 -16.14 -10.93
N GLU A 271 -19.85 -16.16 -10.83
CA GLU A 271 -20.69 -17.01 -11.68
C GLU A 271 -20.51 -16.65 -13.17
N GLY A 272 -20.24 -17.66 -14.00
CA GLY A 272 -20.00 -17.48 -15.43
C GLY A 272 -18.60 -16.96 -15.80
N SER A 273 -17.67 -16.89 -14.85
CA SER A 273 -16.27 -16.47 -15.09
C SER A 273 -15.27 -17.48 -14.51
N ALA A 274 -14.05 -17.48 -15.04
CA ALA A 274 -12.90 -18.18 -14.44
C ALA A 274 -12.29 -17.41 -13.24
N LEU A 275 -12.79 -16.20 -12.96
CA LEU A 275 -12.25 -15.30 -11.92
C LEU A 275 -12.96 -15.49 -10.58
N ALA A 276 -12.27 -15.08 -9.52
CA ALA A 276 -12.80 -15.01 -8.17
C ALA A 276 -12.72 -13.57 -7.64
N SER A 277 -13.72 -13.19 -6.86
CA SER A 277 -13.71 -11.95 -6.09
C SER A 277 -13.03 -12.20 -4.76
N ASN A 278 -12.08 -11.33 -4.39
CA ASN A 278 -11.58 -11.31 -3.02
C ASN A 278 -12.67 -10.76 -2.11
N SER A 279 -13.09 -11.58 -1.15
CA SER A 279 -14.22 -11.28 -0.28
C SER A 279 -13.85 -11.48 1.17
N LEU A 280 -14.40 -10.60 1.99
CA LEU A 280 -14.43 -10.74 3.44
C LEU A 280 -15.71 -11.50 3.82
N MET A 281 -15.53 -12.68 4.40
CA MET A 281 -16.61 -13.50 4.93
C MET A 281 -16.74 -13.24 6.43
N ILE A 282 -17.89 -12.74 6.86
CA ILE A 282 -18.17 -12.38 8.25
C ILE A 282 -19.08 -13.45 8.84
N TYR A 283 -18.68 -14.07 9.95
CA TYR A 283 -19.47 -15.05 10.67
C TYR A 283 -19.75 -14.60 12.09
N ASP A 284 -21.02 -14.45 12.43
CA ASP A 284 -21.50 -13.98 13.74
C ASP A 284 -21.83 -15.11 14.73
N GLY A 285 -21.51 -16.37 14.38
CA GLY A 285 -21.92 -17.54 15.16
C GLY A 285 -23.28 -18.12 14.73
N GLN A 286 -23.95 -17.56 13.73
CA GLN A 286 -25.20 -18.11 13.19
C GLN A 286 -25.21 -18.13 11.66
N VAL A 287 -24.91 -16.98 11.05
CA VAL A 287 -25.00 -16.73 9.61
C VAL A 287 -23.72 -16.14 9.03
N TRP A 288 -23.49 -16.42 7.75
CA TRP A 288 -22.40 -15.83 6.99
C TRP A 288 -22.90 -14.60 6.23
N ALA A 289 -22.25 -13.47 6.42
CA ALA A 289 -22.35 -12.30 5.56
C ALA A 289 -21.10 -12.19 4.68
N ARG A 290 -21.23 -11.51 3.55
CA ARG A 290 -20.18 -11.34 2.54
C ARG A 290 -20.00 -9.86 2.23
N TYR A 291 -18.74 -9.44 2.13
CA TYR A 291 -18.37 -8.11 1.66
C TYR A 291 -17.24 -8.21 0.63
N ASP A 292 -17.50 -7.74 -0.59
CA ASP A 292 -16.55 -7.86 -1.70
C ASP A 292 -15.57 -6.70 -1.77
N ALA A 293 -14.34 -7.02 -2.18
CA ALA A 293 -13.35 -6.02 -2.54
C ALA A 293 -13.86 -5.18 -3.72
N ARG A 294 -13.79 -3.85 -3.57
CA ARG A 294 -14.25 -2.91 -4.60
C ARG A 294 -13.19 -2.57 -5.65
N PHE A 295 -11.96 -2.99 -5.41
CA PHE A 295 -10.82 -2.69 -6.28
C PHE A 295 -10.11 -3.99 -6.63
N ALA A 296 -10.07 -4.30 -7.93
CA ALA A 296 -9.30 -5.42 -8.45
C ALA A 296 -7.88 -4.95 -8.75
N VAL A 297 -6.88 -5.77 -8.41
CA VAL A 297 -5.49 -5.49 -8.78
C VAL A 297 -5.34 -5.70 -10.30
N PRO A 298 -4.98 -4.66 -11.09
CA PRO A 298 -4.77 -4.82 -12.52
C PRO A 298 -3.67 -5.83 -12.82
N PHE A 299 -3.86 -6.60 -13.88
CA PHE A 299 -2.99 -7.72 -14.32
C PHE A 299 -2.90 -8.90 -13.35
N GLY A 300 -3.59 -8.85 -12.20
CA GLY A 300 -3.65 -9.93 -11.23
C GLY A 300 -5.04 -10.52 -11.04
N MET A 301 -6.01 -9.68 -10.67
CA MET A 301 -7.41 -10.09 -10.51
C MET A 301 -8.26 -9.76 -11.75
N TRP A 302 -7.74 -8.87 -12.59
CA TRP A 302 -8.39 -8.34 -13.78
C TRP A 302 -7.34 -8.22 -14.88
N HIS A 303 -7.60 -8.73 -16.07
CA HIS A 303 -6.67 -8.75 -17.20
C HIS A 303 -7.20 -7.86 -18.32
N PRO A 304 -6.82 -6.57 -18.35
CA PRO A 304 -7.36 -5.64 -19.32
C PRO A 304 -7.21 -6.18 -20.75
N TRP A 305 -8.26 -6.00 -21.55
CA TRP A 305 -8.33 -6.41 -22.96
C TRP A 305 -8.42 -7.93 -23.21
N THR A 306 -8.71 -8.73 -22.18
CA THR A 306 -9.10 -10.14 -22.35
C THR A 306 -10.62 -10.31 -22.30
N GLY A 307 -11.14 -11.39 -22.89
CA GLY A 307 -12.59 -11.64 -22.96
C GLY A 307 -13.25 -11.89 -21.60
N ASP A 308 -12.46 -12.22 -20.58
CA ASP A 308 -12.91 -12.58 -19.23
C ASP A 308 -12.92 -11.39 -18.26
N GLY A 309 -12.54 -10.20 -18.74
CA GLY A 309 -12.35 -9.00 -17.93
C GLY A 309 -10.89 -8.61 -17.88
#